data_AF-A0A2E0XCP5-F1
#
_entry.id   AF-A0A2E0XCP5-F1
#
_cell.length_a   1.000
_cell.length_b   1.000
_cell.length_c   1.000
_cell.angle_alpha   90.00
_cell.angle_beta   90.00
_cell.angle_gamma   90.00
#
_symmetry.space_group_name_H-M   'P 1'
#
loop_
_entity.id
_entity.type
_entity.pdbx_description
1 polymer ?
#
loop_
_entity_poly.entity_id
_entity_poly.type
_entity_poly.pdbx_seq_one_letter_code
_entity_poly.pdbx_strand_id
1 'polypeptide(L)'
;MEDKQSVKYLRYSVTLTALLLLFCFRVFAQLLQKLYPVAFLPPFEDWQSGAVPYWLLVVAQFLIILVCLVAVLKISVGRVIPKDTTGKICLSLGAIYLLVMLFRLAVGLTIAPEHSWFGARIPTFFHTVLAAFLVTVGVFHYQHGKKKS
;
A
#
# COMPACT_ATOMS: atom_id res chain seq x y z
N MET A 1 -20.52 -14.50 -19.38
CA MET A 1 -19.07 -14.64 -19.70
C MET A 1 -18.17 -13.92 -18.68
N GLU A 2 -18.70 -12.95 -17.92
CA GLU A 2 -17.98 -12.18 -16.88
C GLU A 2 -17.57 -13.02 -15.65
N ASP A 3 -18.38 -14.01 -15.27
CA ASP A 3 -18.18 -14.83 -14.07
C ASP A 3 -16.94 -15.75 -14.15
N LYS A 4 -16.56 -16.22 -15.34
CA LYS A 4 -15.35 -17.04 -15.52
C LYS A 4 -14.05 -16.25 -15.36
N GLN A 5 -14.09 -14.93 -15.53
CA GLN A 5 -12.89 -14.09 -15.52
C GLN A 5 -12.58 -13.54 -14.12
N SER A 6 -13.60 -13.35 -13.27
CA SER A 6 -13.42 -12.98 -11.86
C SER A 6 -12.74 -14.11 -11.06
N VAL A 7 -13.16 -15.37 -11.30
CA VAL A 7 -12.56 -16.56 -10.67
C VAL A 7 -11.08 -16.72 -11.06
N LYS A 8 -10.71 -16.31 -12.29
CA LYS A 8 -9.34 -16.44 -12.83
C LYS A 8 -8.30 -15.67 -12.02
N TYR A 9 -8.69 -14.58 -11.36
CA TYR A 9 -7.78 -13.70 -10.61
C TYR A 9 -8.15 -13.57 -9.13
N LEU A 10 -8.88 -14.55 -8.59
CA LEU A 10 -9.38 -14.53 -7.22
C LEU A 10 -8.25 -14.33 -6.19
N ARG A 11 -7.13 -15.06 -6.34
CA ARG A 11 -5.97 -14.93 -5.43
C ARG A 11 -5.43 -13.50 -5.39
N TYR A 12 -5.20 -12.89 -6.56
CA TYR A 12 -4.73 -11.49 -6.65
C TYR A 12 -5.75 -10.51 -6.08
N SER A 13 -7.04 -10.71 -6.38
CA SER A 13 -8.11 -9.87 -5.87
C SER A 13 -8.20 -9.90 -4.35
N VAL A 14 -8.13 -11.09 -3.74
CA VAL A 14 -8.15 -11.25 -2.28
C VAL A 14 -6.92 -10.61 -1.65
N THR A 15 -5.70 -10.88 -2.16
CA THR A 15 -4.47 -10.28 -1.65
C THR A 15 -4.50 -8.75 -1.72
N LEU A 16 -4.86 -8.19 -2.88
CA LEU A 16 -4.91 -6.74 -3.07
C LEU A 16 -6.00 -6.09 -2.21
N THR A 17 -7.15 -6.74 -2.04
CA THR A 17 -8.23 -6.26 -1.16
C THR A 17 -7.77 -6.25 0.30
N ALA A 18 -7.11 -7.32 0.77
CA ALA A 18 -6.58 -7.38 2.13
C ALA A 18 -5.54 -6.26 2.39
N LEU A 19 -4.61 -6.04 1.44
CA LEU A 19 -3.62 -4.96 1.54
C LEU A 19 -4.27 -3.56 1.53
N LEU A 20 -5.30 -3.36 0.70
CA LEU A 20 -6.07 -2.12 0.69
C LEU A 20 -6.80 -1.89 2.01
N LEU A 21 -7.45 -2.92 2.56
CA LEU A 21 -8.13 -2.83 3.86
C LEU A 21 -7.17 -2.48 4.99
N LEU A 22 -5.96 -3.04 5.00
CA LEU A 22 -4.91 -2.67 5.96
C LEU A 22 -4.50 -1.20 5.83
N PHE A 23 -4.35 -0.69 4.60
CA PHE A 23 -4.02 0.71 4.38
C PHE A 23 -5.18 1.64 4.77
N CYS A 24 -6.43 1.27 4.47
CA CYS A 24 -7.63 1.98 4.92
C CYS A 24 -7.74 2.00 6.44
N PHE A 25 -7.48 0.88 7.11
CA PHE A 25 -7.43 0.80 8.57
C PHE A 25 -6.44 1.81 9.14
N ARG A 26 -5.24 1.94 8.56
CA ARG A 26 -4.27 2.96 8.98
C ARG A 26 -4.80 4.37 8.87
N VAL A 27 -5.39 4.74 7.72
CA VAL A 27 -5.94 6.09 7.52
C VAL A 27 -7.07 6.37 8.50
N PHE A 28 -7.95 5.39 8.71
CA PHE A 28 -9.04 5.48 9.68
C PHE A 28 -8.52 5.59 11.12
N ALA A 29 -7.59 4.75 11.54
CA ALA A 29 -7.00 4.78 12.88
C ALA A 29 -6.28 6.11 13.16
N GLN A 30 -5.57 6.65 12.17
CA GLN A 30 -4.95 7.96 12.28
C GLN A 30 -5.99 9.08 12.44
N LEU A 31 -7.08 9.05 11.65
CA LEU A 31 -8.16 10.04 11.75
C LEU A 31 -8.91 9.92 13.08
N LEU A 32 -9.20 8.69 13.51
CA LEU A 32 -9.82 8.38 14.78
C LEU A 32 -8.99 8.95 15.93
N GLN A 33 -7.68 8.67 15.97
CA GLN A 33 -6.82 9.21 17.02
C GLN A 33 -6.73 10.74 17.03
N LYS A 34 -6.86 11.37 15.86
CA LYS A 34 -6.87 12.84 15.79
C LYS A 34 -8.15 13.45 16.34
N LEU A 35 -9.31 12.84 16.05
CA LEU A 35 -10.63 13.40 16.40
C LEU A 35 -11.13 12.94 17.77
N TYR A 36 -10.85 11.68 18.11
CA TYR A 36 -11.27 11.00 19.33
C TYR A 36 -10.10 10.16 19.85
N PRO A 37 -9.18 10.77 20.63
CA PRO A 37 -8.05 10.04 21.19
C PRO A 37 -8.52 8.85 22.05
N VAL A 38 -8.06 7.63 21.72
CA VAL A 38 -8.39 6.39 22.41
C VAL A 38 -7.15 5.75 23.02
N ALA A 39 -7.28 5.16 24.20
CA ALA A 39 -6.16 4.60 24.96
C ALA A 39 -5.58 3.29 24.38
N PHE A 40 -6.35 2.56 23.56
CA PHE A 40 -5.89 1.28 23.00
C PHE A 40 -5.06 1.42 21.70
N LEU A 41 -5.05 2.61 21.08
CA LEU A 41 -4.21 2.90 19.91
C LEU A 41 -3.00 3.75 20.33
N PRO A 42 -1.86 3.69 19.61
CA PRO A 42 -0.75 4.61 19.81
C PRO A 42 -1.15 6.08 19.60
N PRO A 43 -0.53 7.04 20.31
CA PRO A 43 -0.79 8.48 20.15
C PRO A 43 -0.70 8.94 18.69
N PHE A 44 -1.42 10.00 18.33
CA PHE A 44 -1.51 10.52 16.95
C PHE A 44 -0.14 10.83 16.32
N GLU A 45 0.79 11.25 17.16
CA GLU A 45 2.18 11.61 16.88
C GLU A 45 2.96 10.42 16.33
N ASP A 46 2.61 9.19 16.71
CA ASP A 46 3.23 7.98 16.16
C ASP A 46 2.70 7.62 14.76
N TRP A 47 1.52 8.14 14.38
CA TRP A 47 0.87 7.86 13.08
C TRP A 47 1.36 8.78 11.95
N GLN A 48 2.17 9.78 12.25
CA GLN A 48 2.77 10.68 11.27
C GLN A 48 4.20 11.06 11.68
N SER A 49 5.08 11.26 10.71
CA SER A 49 6.44 11.74 11.03
C SER A 49 6.52 13.25 11.28
N GLY A 50 5.41 13.99 11.19
CA GLY A 50 5.38 15.45 11.26
C GLY A 50 6.06 16.17 10.08
N ALA A 51 6.57 15.44 9.09
CA ALA A 51 7.39 15.99 8.00
C ALA A 51 6.59 16.84 6.99
N VAL A 52 5.27 16.64 6.91
CA VAL A 52 4.37 17.37 6.01
C VAL A 52 3.11 17.80 6.77
N PRO A 53 2.45 18.88 6.33
CA PRO A 53 1.16 19.27 6.91
C PRO A 53 0.13 18.14 6.83
N TYR A 54 -0.60 17.92 7.93
CA TYR A 54 -1.54 16.81 8.02
C TYR A 54 -2.63 16.83 6.95
N TRP A 55 -3.15 18.00 6.58
CA TRP A 55 -4.18 18.11 5.54
C TRP A 55 -3.68 17.58 4.18
N LEU A 56 -2.41 17.85 3.84
CA LEU A 56 -1.79 17.37 2.61
C LEU A 56 -1.58 15.86 2.66
N LEU A 57 -1.20 15.35 3.83
CA LEU A 57 -1.07 13.91 4.09
C LEU A 57 -2.40 13.18 3.91
N VAL A 58 -3.50 13.74 4.40
CA VAL A 58 -4.85 13.19 4.21
C VAL A 58 -5.25 13.18 2.73
N VAL A 59 -5.03 14.28 2.00
CA VAL A 59 -5.30 14.34 0.55
C VAL A 59 -4.52 13.25 -0.19
N ALA A 60 -3.22 13.12 0.08
CA ALA A 60 -2.39 12.09 -0.54
C ALA A 60 -2.89 10.67 -0.22
N GLN A 61 -3.31 10.40 1.02
CA GLN A 61 -3.86 9.11 1.43
C GLN A 61 -5.14 8.75 0.68
N PHE A 62 -6.07 9.71 0.54
CA PHE A 62 -7.30 9.49 -0.21
C PHE A 62 -7.02 9.22 -1.70
N LEU A 63 -6.07 9.94 -2.30
CA LEU A 63 -5.66 9.68 -3.68
C LEU A 63 -5.05 8.28 -3.85
N ILE A 64 -4.19 7.86 -2.91
CA ILE A 64 -3.61 6.50 -2.91
C ILE A 64 -4.72 5.45 -2.78
N ILE A 65 -5.65 5.62 -1.83
CA ILE A 65 -6.78 4.69 -1.64
C ILE A 65 -7.60 4.59 -2.93
N LEU A 66 -7.91 5.71 -3.58
CA LEU A 66 -8.68 5.73 -4.82
C LEU A 66 -7.97 4.97 -5.94
N VAL A 67 -6.67 5.21 -6.13
CA VAL A 67 -5.86 4.52 -7.14
C VAL A 67 -5.82 3.01 -6.85
N CYS A 68 -5.58 2.61 -5.61
CA CYS A 68 -5.58 1.22 -5.20
C CYS A 68 -6.96 0.56 -5.40
N LEU A 69 -8.04 1.22 -4.98
CA LEU A 69 -9.41 0.74 -5.15
C LEU A 69 -9.74 0.51 -6.63
N VAL A 70 -9.42 1.46 -7.50
CA VAL A 70 -9.61 1.33 -8.94
C VAL A 70 -8.81 0.16 -9.50
N ALA A 71 -7.58 -0.06 -9.03
CA ALA A 71 -6.76 -1.21 -9.43
C ALA A 71 -7.39 -2.54 -8.99
N VAL A 72 -7.86 -2.65 -7.74
CA VAL A 72 -8.56 -3.84 -7.23
C VAL A 72 -9.80 -4.12 -8.07
N LEU A 73 -10.69 -3.13 -8.24
CA LEU A 73 -11.93 -3.30 -8.99
C LEU A 73 -11.67 -3.74 -10.43
N LYS A 74 -10.71 -3.12 -11.12
CA LYS A 74 -10.39 -3.50 -12.50
C LYS A 74 -9.81 -4.91 -12.62
N ILE A 75 -9.01 -5.36 -11.65
CA ILE A 75 -8.45 -6.71 -11.61
C ILE A 75 -9.55 -7.73 -11.26
N SER A 76 -10.39 -7.44 -10.28
CA SER A 76 -11.47 -8.32 -9.82
C SER A 76 -12.56 -8.55 -10.87
N VAL A 77 -12.92 -7.50 -11.62
CA VAL A 77 -13.88 -7.62 -12.74
C VAL A 77 -13.18 -8.13 -14.02
N GLY A 78 -11.86 -8.30 -14.01
CA GLY A 78 -11.10 -8.81 -15.15
C GLY A 78 -11.05 -7.85 -16.34
N ARG A 79 -11.33 -6.55 -16.13
CA ARG A 79 -11.29 -5.48 -17.14
C ARG A 79 -9.90 -4.88 -17.34
N VAL A 80 -8.90 -5.32 -16.57
CA VAL A 80 -7.51 -4.92 -16.78
C VAL A 80 -6.96 -5.62 -18.02
N ILE A 81 -6.37 -4.84 -18.92
CA ILE A 81 -5.54 -5.33 -20.02
C ILE A 81 -4.11 -5.43 -19.47
N PRO A 82 -3.55 -6.64 -19.28
CA PRO A 82 -2.19 -6.78 -18.79
C PRO A 82 -1.21 -6.19 -19.80
N LYS A 83 -0.22 -5.44 -19.31
CA LYS A 83 0.83 -4.81 -20.11
C LYS A 83 2.16 -5.13 -19.43
N ASP A 84 3.09 -5.68 -20.19
CA ASP A 84 4.40 -6.10 -19.68
C ASP A 84 5.21 -4.91 -19.14
N THR A 85 5.11 -3.76 -19.79
CA THR A 85 5.83 -2.53 -19.46
C THR A 85 5.34 -1.97 -18.13
N THR A 86 4.02 -1.90 -17.93
CA THR A 86 3.42 -1.53 -16.63
C THR A 86 3.82 -2.51 -15.54
N GLY A 87 3.85 -3.82 -15.84
CA GLY A 87 4.30 -4.84 -14.91
C GLY A 87 5.75 -4.63 -14.45
N LYS A 88 6.67 -4.43 -15.39
CA LYS A 88 8.09 -4.17 -15.11
C LYS A 88 8.28 -2.89 -14.27
N ILE A 89 7.65 -1.78 -14.66
CA ILE A 89 7.76 -0.51 -13.93
C ILE A 89 7.22 -0.64 -12.51
N CYS A 90 6.00 -1.16 -12.33
CA CYS A 90 5.40 -1.34 -11.01
C CYS A 90 6.20 -2.32 -10.15
N LEU A 91 6.74 -3.39 -10.75
CA LEU A 91 7.55 -4.36 -10.03
C LEU A 91 8.88 -3.75 -9.58
N SER A 92 9.59 -3.05 -10.46
CA SER A 92 10.86 -2.39 -10.13
C SER A 92 10.66 -1.29 -9.09
N LEU A 93 9.72 -0.37 -9.30
CA LEU A 93 9.44 0.70 -8.34
C LEU A 93 8.94 0.15 -7.01
N GLY A 94 8.03 -0.83 -7.05
CA GLY A 94 7.50 -1.47 -5.85
C GLY A 94 8.57 -2.22 -5.06
N ALA A 95 9.46 -2.96 -5.74
CA ALA A 95 10.55 -3.68 -5.10
C ALA A 95 11.58 -2.74 -4.48
N ILE A 96 12.01 -1.71 -5.21
CA ILE A 96 12.92 -0.68 -4.68
C ILE A 96 12.28 -0.02 -3.46
N TYR A 97 11.02 0.40 -3.57
CA TYR A 97 10.31 1.04 -2.47
C TYR A 97 10.17 0.12 -1.25
N LEU A 98 9.84 -1.16 -1.46
CA LEU A 98 9.76 -2.16 -0.39
C LEU A 98 11.11 -2.32 0.32
N LEU A 99 12.20 -2.46 -0.44
CA LEU A 99 13.55 -2.60 0.13
C LEU A 99 13.94 -1.39 0.98
N VAL A 100 13.68 -0.17 0.49
CA VAL A 100 13.96 1.06 1.24
C VAL A 100 13.12 1.14 2.52
N MET A 101 11.83 0.78 2.47
CA MET A 101 10.96 0.79 3.65
C MET A 101 11.33 -0.30 4.66
N LEU A 102 11.71 -1.50 4.22
CA LEU A 102 12.21 -2.56 5.09
C LEU A 102 13.53 -2.17 5.75
N PHE A 103 14.45 -1.56 4.99
CA PHE A 103 15.69 -1.02 5.55
C PHE A 103 15.38 0.05 6.62
N ARG A 104 14.51 1.01 6.30
CA ARG A 104 14.09 2.05 7.25
C ARG A 104 13.45 1.46 8.51
N LEU A 105 12.62 0.42 8.37
CA LEU A 105 12.00 -0.26 9.50
C LEU A 105 13.04 -0.99 10.37
N ALA A 106 13.99 -1.70 9.74
CA ALA A 106 15.07 -2.39 10.44
C ALA A 106 15.94 -1.40 11.24
N VAL A 107 16.34 -0.28 10.61
CA VAL A 107 17.13 0.77 11.26
C VAL A 107 16.35 1.43 12.40
N GLY A 108 15.06 1.72 12.20
CA GLY A 108 14.19 2.30 13.24
C GLY A 108 13.92 1.39 14.43
N LEU A 109 14.06 0.07 14.26
CA LEU A 109 13.94 -0.91 15.34
C LEU A 109 15.27 -1.20 16.06
N THR A 110 16.42 -0.96 15.42
CA THR A 110 17.72 -1.45 15.91
C THR A 110 18.73 -0.35 16.31
N ILE A 111 18.77 0.78 15.59
CA ILE A 111 19.90 1.72 15.70
C ILE A 111 19.48 3.09 16.25
N ALA A 112 18.34 3.63 15.80
CA ALA A 112 17.96 5.02 16.12
C ALA A 112 16.45 5.19 16.38
N PRO A 113 15.91 4.62 17.47
CA PRO A 113 14.49 4.70 17.80
C PRO A 113 14.01 6.14 18.10
N GLU A 114 14.90 7.02 18.56
CA GLU A 114 14.60 8.41 18.96
C GLU A 114 14.60 9.42 17.79
N HIS A 115 15.04 9.02 16.59
CA HIS A 115 15.12 9.94 15.44
C HIS A 115 13.76 10.08 14.76
N SER A 116 13.23 11.29 14.62
CA SER A 116 11.89 11.57 14.03
C SER A 116 11.60 10.89 12.68
N TRP A 117 12.62 10.66 11.84
CA TRP A 117 12.47 9.95 10.58
C TRP A 117 12.50 8.41 10.70
N PHE A 118 13.24 7.84 11.65
CA PHE A 118 13.36 6.40 11.86
C PHE A 118 12.39 5.85 12.93
N GLY A 119 11.99 6.69 13.88
CA GLY A 119 11.04 6.39 14.96
C GLY A 119 9.58 6.29 14.51
N ALA A 120 9.25 6.82 13.32
CA ALA A 120 7.93 6.71 12.68
C ALA A 120 7.66 5.28 12.14
N ARG A 121 7.66 4.30 13.05
CA ARG A 121 7.56 2.86 12.77
C ARG A 121 6.21 2.49 12.17
N ILE A 122 5.11 3.05 12.69
CA ILE A 122 3.76 2.76 12.21
C ILE A 122 3.61 3.20 10.74
N PRO A 123 3.90 4.46 10.34
CA PRO A 123 3.90 4.84 8.93
C PRO A 123 4.79 3.95 8.06
N THR A 124 6.01 3.65 8.52
CA THR A 124 6.97 2.84 7.76
C THR A 124 6.44 1.43 7.49
N PHE A 125 5.80 0.80 8.48
CA PHE A 125 5.14 -0.49 8.29
C PHE A 125 4.01 -0.40 7.24
N PHE A 126 3.14 0.60 7.29
CA PHE A 126 2.08 0.71 6.27
C PHE A 126 2.62 1.07 4.88
N HIS A 127 3.80 1.69 4.79
CA HIS A 127 4.49 1.85 3.51
C HIS A 127 4.98 0.52 2.93
N THR A 128 5.36 -0.48 3.76
CA THR A 128 5.67 -1.83 3.24
C THR A 128 4.40 -2.53 2.72
N VAL A 129 3.25 -2.33 3.37
CA VAL A 129 1.94 -2.82 2.88
C VAL A 129 1.61 -2.22 1.51
N LEU A 130 1.79 -0.90 1.35
CA LEU A 130 1.60 -0.22 0.07
C LEU A 130 2.60 -0.69 -1.00
N ALA A 131 3.85 -0.93 -0.62
CA ALA A 131 4.86 -1.47 -1.53
C ALA A 131 4.51 -2.89 -1.98
N ALA A 132 4.04 -3.74 -1.06
CA ALA A 132 3.55 -5.09 -1.37
C ALA A 132 2.35 -5.06 -2.32
N PHE A 133 1.47 -4.06 -2.19
CA PHE A 133 0.37 -3.84 -3.13
C PHE A 133 0.90 -3.56 -4.55
N LEU A 134 1.84 -2.62 -4.68
CA LEU A 134 2.50 -2.28 -5.94
C LEU A 134 3.21 -3.48 -6.58
N VAL A 135 3.96 -4.25 -5.79
CA VAL A 135 4.62 -5.48 -6.24
C VAL A 135 3.58 -6.50 -6.73
N THR A 136 2.49 -6.70 -6.00
CA THR A 136 1.42 -7.65 -6.38
C THR A 136 0.76 -7.25 -7.70
N VAL A 137 0.49 -5.95 -7.91
CA VAL A 137 0.02 -5.41 -9.19
C VAL A 137 1.06 -5.61 -10.29
N GLY A 138 2.34 -5.33 -10.01
CA GLY A 138 3.45 -5.53 -10.95
C GLY A 138 3.57 -6.98 -11.41
N VAL A 139 3.55 -7.93 -10.48
CA VAL A 139 3.56 -9.38 -10.76
C VAL A 139 2.37 -9.78 -11.60
N PHE A 140 1.16 -9.30 -11.27
CA PHE A 140 -0.05 -9.57 -12.05
C PHE A 140 0.13 -9.14 -13.51
N HIS A 141 0.57 -7.91 -13.74
CA HIS A 141 0.75 -7.36 -15.09
C HIS A 141 1.90 -8.03 -15.85
N TYR A 142 2.99 -8.39 -15.17
CA TYR A 142 4.14 -9.06 -15.78
C TYR A 142 3.79 -10.50 -16.22
N GLN A 143 3.17 -11.29 -15.34
CA GLN A 143 2.81 -12.69 -15.64
C GLN A 143 1.74 -12.82 -16.72
N HIS A 144 0.74 -11.93 -16.73
CA HIS A 144 -0.37 -11.99 -17.67
C HIS A 144 -0.15 -11.15 -18.94
N GLY A 145 0.79 -10.19 -18.91
CA GLY A 145 1.21 -9.42 -20.09
C GLY A 145 2.08 -10.25 -21.03
N LYS A 146 2.97 -11.08 -20.49
CA LYS A 146 3.83 -11.98 -21.28
C LYS A 146 3.09 -13.06 -22.07
N LYS A 147 1.89 -13.47 -21.63
CA LYS A 147 1.09 -14.49 -22.32
C LYS A 147 0.41 -14.00 -23.61
N LYS A 148 0.50 -12.72 -23.95
CA LYS A 148 -0.13 -12.10 -25.13
C LYS A 148 0.86 -11.48 -26.13
N SER A 149 2.17 -11.56 -25.86
CA SER A 149 3.22 -11.16 -26.80
C SER A 149 3.93 -12.39 -27.33
#